data_AF-A0A314YC19-F1
#
_entry.id   AF-A0A314YC19-F1
#
_cell.length_a   1.000
_cell.length_b   1.000
_cell.length_c   1.000
_cell.angle_alpha   90.00
_cell.angle_beta   90.00
_cell.angle_gamma   90.00
#
_symmetry.space_group_name_H-M   'P 1'
#
loop_
_entity.id
_entity.type
_entity.pdbx_description
1 polymer ?
#
loop_
_entity_poly.entity_id
_entity_poly.type
_entity_poly.pdbx_seq_one_letter_code
_entity_poly.pdbx_strand_id
1 'polypeptide(L)'
;MVYRCVKSANNHTYGHNLVLQAKLQQLRTQFPHALITYADYGIAYLVMKNPNQYGFKESFKACCGTGDPYNFEVFPVCGTPSASAYPSPSQYINWDGVHLTEAMYKVHIDMFLNARPLTLASVTCWT
;
A
#
# COMPACT_ATOMS: atom_id res chain seq x y z
N MET A 1 0.91 11.32 -4.35
CA MET A 1 2.35 11.70 -4.35
C MET A 1 2.97 11.18 -3.04
N VAL A 2 3.87 10.19 -3.11
CA VAL A 2 4.55 9.59 -1.94
C VAL A 2 5.81 10.41 -1.66
N TYR A 3 5.82 11.19 -0.57
CA TYR A 3 7.01 11.94 -0.17
C TYR A 3 7.92 11.06 0.71
N ARG A 4 9.19 10.93 0.27
CA ARG A 4 10.40 10.55 1.04
C ARG A 4 10.63 9.08 1.45
N CYS A 5 10.34 8.13 0.58
CA CYS A 5 11.05 6.83 0.55
C CYS A 5 11.52 6.57 -0.88
N VAL A 6 12.82 6.68 -1.17
CA VAL A 6 13.47 6.37 -2.46
C VAL A 6 12.83 7.02 -3.72
N LYS A 7 13.37 8.16 -4.15
CA LYS A 7 12.86 8.95 -5.30
C LYS A 7 12.70 8.14 -6.60
N SER A 8 13.67 7.28 -6.93
CA SER A 8 13.65 6.47 -8.16
C SER A 8 12.48 5.47 -8.16
N ALA A 9 12.27 4.74 -7.07
CA ALA A 9 11.16 3.80 -6.92
C ALA A 9 9.79 4.50 -7.00
N ASN A 10 9.67 5.67 -6.37
CA ASN A 10 8.44 6.48 -6.45
C ASN A 10 8.16 6.95 -7.87
N ASN A 11 9.19 7.40 -8.60
CA ASN A 11 9.04 7.83 -10.00
C ASN A 11 8.60 6.68 -10.91
N HIS A 12 9.16 5.48 -10.73
CA HIS A 12 8.72 4.31 -11.49
C HIS A 12 7.26 3.95 -11.20
N THR A 13 6.87 3.90 -9.92
CA THR A 13 5.49 3.61 -9.51
C THR A 13 4.52 4.65 -10.04
N TYR A 14 4.90 5.93 -9.98
CA TYR A 14 4.09 7.03 -10.50
C TYR A 14 3.89 6.91 -12.03
N GLY A 15 4.98 6.72 -12.78
CA GLY A 15 4.91 6.55 -14.24
C GLY A 15 4.06 5.35 -14.65
N HIS A 16 4.23 4.21 -13.97
CA HIS A 16 3.41 3.03 -14.17
C HIS A 16 1.91 3.32 -13.95
N ASN A 17 1.57 3.95 -12.81
CA ASN A 17 0.17 4.21 -12.45
C ASN A 17 -0.50 5.23 -13.38
N LEU A 18 0.25 6.18 -13.95
CA LEU A 18 -0.27 7.09 -14.99
C LEU A 18 -0.70 6.31 -16.23
N VAL A 19 0.16 5.43 -16.74
CA VAL A 19 -0.13 4.62 -17.93
C VAL A 19 -1.28 3.64 -17.65
N LEU A 20 -1.26 2.98 -16.49
CA LEU A 20 -2.32 2.04 -16.07
C LEU A 20 -3.69 2.72 -16.05
N GLN A 21 -3.82 3.90 -15.43
CA GLN A 21 -5.09 4.61 -15.36
C GLN A 21 -5.60 5.04 -16.74
N ALA A 22 -4.71 5.50 -17.63
CA ALA A 22 -5.07 5.81 -19.01
C ALA A 22 -5.58 4.57 -19.77
N LYS A 23 -4.95 3.40 -19.56
CA LYS A 23 -5.42 2.13 -20.14
C LYS A 23 -6.75 1.67 -19.57
N LEU A 24 -6.97 1.82 -18.27
CA LEU A 24 -8.26 1.52 -17.65
C LEU A 24 -9.39 2.41 -18.20
N GLN A 25 -9.12 3.69 -18.50
CA GLN A 25 -10.08 4.55 -19.18
C GLN A 25 -10.42 4.04 -20.59
N GLN A 26 -9.41 3.63 -21.37
CA GLN A 26 -9.64 3.03 -22.70
C GLN A 26 -10.52 1.76 -22.61
N LEU A 27 -10.24 0.89 -21.64
CA LEU A 27 -11.02 -0.33 -21.42
C LEU A 27 -12.47 -0.04 -21.01
N ARG A 28 -12.71 0.97 -20.17
CA ARG A 28 -14.07 1.39 -19.80
C ARG A 28 -14.89 1.84 -21.01
N THR A 29 -14.27 2.54 -21.94
CA THR A 29 -14.93 2.94 -23.21
C THR A 29 -15.20 1.74 -24.10
N GLN A 30 -14.28 0.78 -24.17
CA GLN A 30 -14.42 -0.41 -25.01
C GLN A 30 -15.45 -1.40 -24.46
N PHE A 31 -15.62 -1.47 -23.15
CA PHE A 31 -16.48 -2.44 -22.47
C PHE A 31 -17.51 -1.74 -21.57
N PRO A 32 -18.53 -1.08 -22.14
CA PRO A 32 -19.48 -0.24 -21.38
C PRO A 32 -20.36 -1.02 -20.39
N HIS A 33 -20.45 -2.35 -20.54
CA HIS A 33 -21.20 -3.22 -19.63
C HIS A 33 -20.33 -3.86 -18.54
N ALA A 34 -19.01 -3.66 -18.58
CA ALA A 34 -18.10 -4.17 -17.56
C ALA A 34 -17.87 -3.15 -16.44
N LEU A 35 -17.95 -3.59 -15.19
CA LEU A 35 -17.51 -2.78 -14.06
C LEU A 35 -15.98 -2.86 -13.94
N ILE A 36 -15.30 -1.76 -14.30
CA ILE A 36 -13.84 -1.65 -14.20
C ILE A 36 -13.48 -0.60 -13.15
N THR A 37 -13.03 -1.05 -11.98
CA THR A 37 -12.62 -0.18 -10.87
C THR A 37 -11.10 -0.22 -10.69
N TYR A 38 -10.52 0.89 -10.24
CA TYR A 38 -9.09 0.99 -9.91
C TYR A 38 -8.94 1.08 -8.39
N ALA A 39 -8.22 0.14 -7.79
CA ALA A 39 -7.84 0.18 -6.38
C ALA A 39 -6.51 0.92 -6.23
N ASP A 40 -6.56 2.15 -5.72
CA ASP A 40 -5.36 2.96 -5.53
C ASP A 40 -4.59 2.51 -4.28
N TYR A 41 -3.45 1.84 -4.51
CA TYR A 41 -2.53 1.44 -3.44
C TYR A 41 -1.95 2.64 -2.66
N GLY A 42 -2.07 3.86 -3.21
CA GLY A 42 -1.72 5.10 -2.51
C GLY A 42 -2.50 5.32 -1.20
N ILE A 43 -3.63 4.64 -0.99
CA ILE A 43 -4.38 4.64 0.26
C ILE A 43 -3.51 4.21 1.44
N ALA A 44 -2.60 3.24 1.23
CA ALA A 44 -1.69 2.78 2.28
C ALA A 44 -0.86 3.93 2.89
N TYR A 45 -0.51 4.93 2.08
CA TYR A 45 0.23 6.10 2.54
C TYR A 45 -0.56 6.99 3.50
N LEU A 46 -1.89 7.08 3.34
CA LEU A 46 -2.74 7.84 4.27
C LEU A 46 -2.73 7.22 5.66
N VAL A 47 -2.73 5.88 5.72
CA VAL A 47 -2.60 5.13 6.97
C VAL A 47 -1.22 5.31 7.58
N MET A 48 -0.15 5.20 6.78
CA MET A 48 1.23 5.40 7.26
C MET A 48 1.48 6.81 7.83
N LYS A 49 0.77 7.84 7.35
CA LYS A 49 0.84 9.20 7.90
C LYS A 49 0.23 9.32 9.29
N ASN A 50 -0.80 8.53 9.59
CA ASN A 50 -1.55 8.62 10.85
C ASN A 50 -1.83 7.21 11.41
N PRO A 51 -0.79 6.37 11.65
CA PRO A 51 -0.96 4.94 11.93
C PRO A 51 -1.84 4.66 13.15
N ASN A 52 -1.71 5.49 14.19
CA ASN A 52 -2.48 5.39 15.43
C ASN A 52 -3.99 5.53 15.21
N GLN A 53 -4.43 6.34 14.22
CA GLN A 53 -5.86 6.50 13.90
C GLN A 53 -6.48 5.21 13.37
N TYR A 54 -5.65 4.31 12.82
CA TYR A 54 -6.06 3.04 12.24
C TYR A 54 -5.62 1.85 13.10
N GLY A 55 -5.18 2.08 14.34
CA GLY A 55 -4.81 1.03 15.30
C GLY A 55 -3.38 0.48 15.15
N PHE A 56 -2.54 1.05 14.27
CA PHE A 56 -1.15 0.64 14.12
C PHE A 56 -0.24 1.45 15.04
N LYS A 57 0.81 0.80 15.56
CA LYS A 57 1.86 1.43 16.38
C LYS A 57 3.20 1.51 15.66
N GLU A 58 3.47 0.60 14.73
CA GLU A 58 4.72 0.53 13.98
C GLU A 58 4.48 0.62 12.47
N SER A 59 5.03 1.67 11.86
CA SER A 59 4.82 1.98 10.44
C SER A 59 5.98 1.55 9.54
N PHE A 60 7.18 1.42 10.08
CA PHE A 60 8.42 1.32 9.30
C PHE A 60 9.13 -0.01 9.47
N LYS A 61 9.19 -0.56 10.69
CA LYS A 61 9.81 -1.88 10.90
C LYS A 61 8.91 -2.99 10.35
N ALA A 62 9.52 -3.99 9.74
CA ALA A 62 8.82 -5.23 9.39
C ALA A 62 8.50 -6.03 10.66
N CYS A 63 7.29 -6.58 10.74
CA CYS A 63 6.89 -7.45 11.84
C CYS A 63 7.73 -8.71 11.90
N CYS A 64 8.14 -9.24 10.76
CA CYS A 64 8.90 -10.46 10.62
C CYS A 64 10.12 -10.21 9.74
N GLY A 65 11.27 -10.72 10.17
CA GLY A 65 12.53 -10.57 9.46
C GLY A 65 13.72 -10.64 10.40
N THR A 66 14.82 -10.01 9.97
CA THR A 66 16.09 -9.92 10.70
C THR A 66 16.75 -8.57 10.49
N GLY A 67 17.75 -8.27 11.32
CA GLY A 67 18.62 -7.12 11.13
C GLY A 67 18.02 -5.81 11.60
N ASP A 68 18.89 -4.82 11.80
CA ASP A 68 18.50 -3.48 12.24
C ASP A 68 18.78 -2.45 11.14
N PRO A 69 18.07 -1.31 11.13
CA PRO A 69 17.08 -0.87 12.12
C PRO A 69 15.63 -1.27 11.79
N TYR A 70 15.38 -1.86 10.62
CA TYR A 70 14.02 -2.07 10.08
C TYR A 70 13.48 -3.50 10.24
N ASN A 71 14.23 -4.41 10.87
CA ASN A 71 13.89 -5.84 10.90
C ASN A 71 13.70 -6.42 9.50
N PHE A 72 14.50 -5.93 8.54
CA PHE A 72 14.45 -6.34 7.14
C PHE A 72 15.84 -6.48 6.55
N GLU A 73 16.09 -7.62 5.93
CA GLU A 73 17.20 -7.88 5.03
C GLU A 73 16.66 -8.60 3.78
N VAL A 74 17.31 -8.40 2.63
CA VAL A 74 16.78 -8.88 1.34
C VAL A 74 16.69 -10.40 1.24
N PHE A 75 17.53 -11.14 1.98
CA PHE A 75 17.70 -12.58 1.79
C PHE A 75 17.22 -13.47 2.94
N PRO A 76 17.54 -13.22 4.22
CA PRO A 76 16.89 -13.95 5.29
C PRO A 76 15.44 -13.44 5.43
N VAL A 77 14.60 -13.84 4.48
CA VAL A 77 13.18 -13.50 4.43
C VAL A 77 12.42 -14.24 5.53
N CYS A 78 11.20 -13.79 5.80
CA CYS A 78 10.27 -14.51 6.67
C CYS A 78 10.12 -15.98 6.28
N GLY A 79 10.17 -16.86 7.29
CA GLY A 79 10.15 -18.30 7.09
C GLY A 79 11.53 -18.96 7.03
N THR A 80 12.61 -18.17 6.93
CA THR A 80 13.97 -18.70 7.16
C THR A 80 14.25 -18.92 8.65
N PRO A 81 15.14 -19.85 9.04
CA PRO A 81 15.43 -20.14 10.45
C PRO A 81 15.95 -18.94 11.25
N SER A 82 16.57 -17.97 10.58
CA SER A 82 17.10 -16.76 11.21
C SER A 82 16.03 -15.68 11.42
N ALA A 83 14.93 -15.71 10.65
CA ALA A 83 13.87 -14.71 10.73
C ALA A 83 12.95 -14.96 11.92
N SER A 84 12.55 -13.88 12.59
CA SER A 84 11.60 -13.95 13.71
C SER A 84 10.51 -12.90 13.55
N ALA A 85 9.32 -13.21 14.04
CA ALA A 85 8.16 -12.33 14.01
C ALA A 85 7.86 -11.77 15.41
N TYR A 86 7.54 -10.48 15.47
CA TYR A 86 7.04 -9.87 16.70
C TYR A 86 5.65 -10.45 17.09
N PRO A 87 5.32 -10.57 18.39
CA PRO A 87 4.11 -11.27 18.85
C PRO A 87 2.76 -10.62 18.48
N SER A 88 2.75 -9.37 18.00
CA SER A 88 1.51 -8.64 17.68
C SER A 88 1.53 -8.05 16.28
N PRO A 89 1.42 -8.89 15.22
CA PRO A 89 1.44 -8.42 13.83
C PRO A 89 0.35 -7.40 13.50
N SER A 90 -0.77 -7.41 14.23
CA SER A 90 -1.85 -6.43 14.04
C SER A 90 -1.48 -5.00 14.40
N GLN A 91 -0.39 -4.78 15.14
CA GLN A 91 0.11 -3.44 15.49
C GLN A 91 1.13 -2.90 14.47
N TYR A 92 1.52 -3.72 13.48
CA TYR A 92 2.51 -3.38 12.45
C TYR A 92 1.81 -3.15 11.11
N ILE A 93 2.28 -2.17 10.33
CA ILE A 93 1.82 -1.96 8.95
C ILE A 93 2.48 -2.98 8.01
N ASN A 94 3.78 -3.22 8.19
CA ASN A 94 4.59 -4.02 7.27
C ASN A 94 4.87 -5.41 7.86
N TRP A 95 4.70 -6.46 7.05
CA TRP A 95 4.94 -7.84 7.46
C TRP A 95 6.42 -8.22 7.36
N ASP A 96 7.03 -8.10 6.17
CA ASP A 96 8.34 -8.69 5.86
C ASP A 96 9.30 -7.75 5.09
N GLY A 97 9.01 -6.44 5.11
CA GLY A 97 9.68 -5.39 4.36
C GLY A 97 9.08 -5.12 2.97
N VAL A 98 8.29 -6.05 2.42
CA VAL A 98 7.70 -5.95 1.08
C VAL A 98 6.17 -5.95 1.13
N HIS A 99 5.59 -6.81 1.96
CA HIS A 99 4.16 -7.03 2.08
C HIS A 99 3.57 -6.33 3.30
N LEU A 100 2.27 -6.01 3.24
CA LEU A 100 1.53 -5.47 4.39
C LEU A 100 1.10 -6.60 5.33
N THR A 101 0.86 -6.28 6.60
CA THR A 101 0.23 -7.24 7.52
C THR A 101 -1.23 -7.47 7.15
N GLU A 102 -1.81 -8.57 7.63
CA GLU A 102 -3.24 -8.86 7.47
C GLU A 102 -4.12 -7.70 8.01
N ALA A 103 -3.73 -7.11 9.15
CA ALA A 103 -4.46 -5.98 9.74
C ALA A 103 -4.43 -4.75 8.82
N MET A 104 -3.28 -4.45 8.21
CA MET A 104 -3.16 -3.36 7.26
C MET A 104 -3.94 -3.64 5.96
N TYR A 105 -3.94 -4.87 5.46
CA TYR A 105 -4.78 -5.23 4.31
C TYR A 105 -6.28 -5.08 4.60
N LYS A 106 -6.75 -5.38 5.83
CA LYS A 106 -8.15 -5.13 6.24
C LYS A 106 -8.50 -3.64 6.16
N VAL A 107 -7.67 -2.79 6.74
CA VAL A 107 -7.88 -1.32 6.66
C VAL A 107 -7.87 -0.85 5.20
N HIS A 108 -6.91 -1.34 4.40
CA HIS A 108 -6.78 -0.95 3.00
C HIS A 108 -8.02 -1.35 2.17
N ILE A 109 -8.52 -2.58 2.32
CA ILE A 109 -9.70 -3.03 1.59
C ILE A 109 -10.98 -2.34 2.10
N ASP A 110 -11.10 -2.10 3.40
CA ASP A 110 -12.23 -1.37 3.98
C ASP A 110 -12.28 0.07 3.46
N MET A 111 -11.14 0.75 3.36
CA MET A 111 -11.05 2.08 2.76
C MET A 111 -11.44 2.07 1.27
N PHE A 112 -11.01 1.04 0.53
CA PHE A 112 -11.36 0.90 -0.88
C PHE A 112 -12.86 0.63 -1.10
N LEU A 113 -13.46 -0.25 -0.31
CA LEU A 113 -14.87 -0.64 -0.46
C LEU A 113 -15.84 0.41 0.11
N ASN A 114 -15.46 1.12 1.18
CA ASN A 114 -16.33 2.09 1.85
C ASN A 114 -16.11 3.54 1.40
N ALA A 115 -15.06 3.82 0.62
CA ALA A 115 -15.04 5.04 -0.18
C ALA A 115 -16.23 5.00 -1.15
N ARG A 116 -17.27 5.81 -0.87
CA ARG A 116 -18.57 5.82 -1.58
C ARG A 116 -18.46 5.49 -3.08
N PRO A 117 -19.40 4.69 -3.64
CA PRO A 117 -19.38 4.31 -5.04
C PRO A 117 -19.92 5.44 -5.91
N LEU A 118 -19.16 6.50 -6.15
CA LEU A 118 -19.50 7.50 -7.16
C LEU A 118 -18.21 8.06 -7.74
N THR A 119 -17.98 7.74 -9.01
CA THR A 119 -17.01 8.36 -9.91
C THR A 119 -15.57 8.42 -9.36
N LEU A 120 -14.63 7.89 -10.14
CA LEU A 120 -13.31 8.52 -10.20
C LEU A 120 -13.54 9.94 -10.74
N ALA A 121 -14.07 10.85 -9.91
CA ALA A 121 -13.71 12.23 -9.95
C ALA A 121 -12.20 12.20 -9.86
N SER A 122 -11.59 12.47 -11.00
CA SER A 122 -10.27 13.06 -11.08
C SER A 122 -9.90 13.69 -9.74
N VAL A 123 -8.84 13.19 -9.12
CA VAL A 123 -8.08 14.00 -8.19
C VAL A 123 -7.46 15.11 -9.05
N THR A 124 -8.28 16.09 -9.45
CA THR A 124 -7.82 17.37 -9.94
C THR A 124 -7.17 18.02 -8.74
N CYS A 125 -5.85 18.12 -8.80
CA CYS A 125 -5.10 19.05 -7.99
C CYS A 125 -5.68 20.46 -8.25
N TRP A 126 -6.40 21.02 -7.29
CA TRP A 126 -6.58 22.46 -7.23
C TRP A 126 -5.36 23.03 -6.48
N THR A 127 -4.63 23.88 -7.21
CA THR A 127 -3.52 24.79 -6.87
C THR A 127 -2.44 24.28 -5.91
#